data_AF-A0A4Y2RPU5-F1
#
_entry.id   AF-A0A4Y2RPU5-F1
#
_cell.length_a   1.000
_cell.length_b   1.000
_cell.length_c   1.000
_cell.angle_alpha   90.00
_cell.angle_beta   90.00
_cell.angle_gamma   90.00
#
_symmetry.space_group_name_H-M   'P 1'
#
loop_
_entity.id
_entity.type
_entity.pdbx_description
1 polymer ?
#
loop_
_entity_poly.entity_id
_entity_poly.type
_entity_poly.pdbx_seq_one_letter_code
_entity_poly.pdbx_strand_id
1 'polypeptide(L)'
;MEDVAVEVCGENGAYYKAYITDVHEDEVTVAFENDWQPESKFPFNRVRLPPAPPKDDKPISMIEGQEVEVFSRANEQEACGWWRAVVKMTKGDFHVVEYLGWETTYTEIVPSDRLRLKNTNQPITKGTFHQFEIPVPEDVQE
;
A
#
# COMPACT_ATOMS: atom_id res chain seq x y z
N MET A 1 2.79 -14.69 15.34
CA MET A 1 2.36 -14.77 13.93
C MET A 1 3.27 -13.86 13.14
N GLU A 2 3.70 -14.25 11.94
CA GLU A 2 4.26 -13.26 11.02
C GLU A 2 3.08 -12.43 10.50
N ASP A 3 3.05 -11.15 10.85
CA ASP A 3 1.99 -10.24 10.41
C ASP A 3 2.04 -10.09 8.88
N VAL A 4 0.93 -10.42 8.22
CA VAL A 4 0.87 -10.38 6.76
C VAL A 4 0.67 -8.95 6.29
N ALA A 5 1.75 -8.33 5.79
CA ALA A 5 1.73 -6.96 5.30
C ALA A 5 0.91 -6.83 4.00
N VAL A 6 0.00 -5.86 3.98
CA VAL A 6 -0.86 -5.51 2.86
C VAL A 6 -0.91 -4.00 2.64
N GLU A 7 -1.41 -3.61 1.47
CA GLU A 7 -1.71 -2.23 1.12
C GLU A 7 -3.20 -2.05 0.93
N VAL A 8 -3.77 -1.07 1.62
CA VAL A 8 -5.21 -0.82 1.68
C VAL A 8 -5.52 0.52 1.01
N CYS A 9 -6.43 0.51 0.04
CA CYS A 9 -6.90 1.71 -0.62
C CYS A 9 -7.87 2.48 0.30
N GLY A 10 -7.41 3.63 0.78
CA GLY A 10 -8.24 4.59 1.51
C GLY A 10 -9.25 5.29 0.61
N GLU A 11 -10.19 6.01 1.22
CA GLU A 11 -11.24 6.74 0.50
C GLU A 11 -10.70 7.90 -0.36
N ASN A 12 -9.54 8.44 0.03
CA ASN A 12 -8.81 9.47 -0.72
C ASN A 12 -8.01 8.92 -1.91
N GLY A 13 -8.01 7.58 -2.11
CA GLY A 13 -7.30 6.91 -3.21
C GLY A 13 -5.83 6.58 -2.93
N ALA A 14 -5.31 6.90 -1.74
CA ALA A 14 -3.99 6.51 -1.31
C ALA A 14 -3.97 5.06 -0.80
N TYR A 15 -2.85 4.37 -1.01
CA TYR A 15 -2.63 3.03 -0.47
C TYR A 15 -1.81 3.10 0.81
N TYR A 16 -2.39 2.68 1.92
CA TYR A 16 -1.74 2.66 3.23
C TYR A 16 -1.22 1.27 3.57
N LYS A 17 -0.07 1.22 4.22
CA LYS A 17 0.48 -0.02 4.75
C LYS A 17 -0.32 -0.45 5.98
N ALA A 18 -0.75 -1.70 5.98
CA ALA A 18 -1.47 -2.33 7.07
C ALA A 18 -1.07 -3.81 7.18
N TYR A 19 -1.52 -4.46 8.24
CA TYR A 19 -1.28 -5.88 8.51
C TYR A 19 -2.61 -6.59 8.69
N ILE A 20 -2.79 -7.75 8.06
CA ILE A 20 -4.01 -8.55 8.23
C ILE A 20 -4.03 -9.12 9.63
N THR A 21 -5.12 -8.87 10.36
CA THR A 21 -5.38 -9.44 11.67
C THR A 21 -6.43 -10.55 11.62
N ASP A 22 -7.37 -10.46 10.68
CA ASP A 22 -8.41 -11.48 10.50
C ASP A 22 -8.88 -11.55 9.03
N VAL A 23 -9.33 -12.73 8.60
CA VAL A 23 -9.81 -12.99 7.24
C VAL A 23 -11.24 -13.50 7.28
N HIS A 24 -12.15 -12.78 6.66
CA HIS A 24 -13.57 -13.13 6.56
C HIS A 24 -13.89 -13.73 5.19
N GLU A 25 -15.17 -13.96 4.91
CA GLU A 25 -15.61 -14.55 3.65
C GLU A 25 -15.33 -13.65 2.42
N ASP A 26 -15.60 -12.35 2.54
CA ASP A 26 -15.48 -11.36 1.43
C ASP A 26 -14.62 -10.11 1.80
N GLU A 27 -14.12 -10.05 3.02
CA GLU A 27 -13.40 -8.92 3.59
C GLU A 27 -12.21 -9.38 4.45
N VAL A 28 -11.27 -8.47 4.72
CA VAL A 28 -10.21 -8.65 5.71
C VAL A 28 -10.30 -7.58 6.78
N THR A 29 -9.95 -7.95 8.01
CA THR A 29 -9.65 -6.98 9.06
C THR A 29 -8.16 -6.67 9.01
N VAL A 30 -7.83 -5.38 9.05
CA VAL A 30 -6.44 -4.91 8.99
C VAL A 30 -6.14 -3.91 10.11
N ALA A 31 -4.98 -4.05 10.72
CA ALA A 31 -4.41 -3.10 11.67
C ALA A 31 -3.36 -2.23 10.96
N PHE A 32 -3.40 -0.93 11.24
CA PHE A 32 -2.48 0.03 10.62
C PHE A 32 -1.18 0.19 11.41
N GLU A 33 -0.10 0.56 10.73
CA GLU A 33 1.22 0.70 11.36
C GLU A 33 1.24 1.82 12.42
N ASN A 34 1.74 1.53 13.62
CA ASN A 34 1.73 2.45 14.77
C ASN A 34 0.33 2.88 15.25
N ASP A 35 -0.71 2.11 14.91
CA ASP A 35 -2.09 2.36 15.36
C ASP A 35 -2.58 3.79 15.04
N TRP A 36 -2.08 4.39 13.94
CA TRP A 36 -2.47 5.75 13.54
C TRP A 36 -3.96 5.86 13.19
N GLN A 37 -4.57 4.71 12.87
CA GLN A 37 -6.00 4.51 12.73
C GLN A 37 -6.42 3.22 13.43
N PRO A 38 -7.68 3.17 13.92
CA PRO A 38 -8.22 1.94 14.49
C PRO A 38 -8.27 0.83 13.44
N GLU A 39 -8.16 -0.40 13.92
CA GLU A 39 -8.40 -1.58 13.11
C GLU A 39 -9.74 -1.48 12.38
N SER A 40 -9.72 -1.79 11.09
CA SER A 40 -10.86 -1.59 10.21
C SER A 40 -11.00 -2.73 9.22
N LYS A 41 -12.23 -2.95 8.75
CA LYS A 41 -12.58 -3.98 7.78
C LYS A 41 -12.57 -3.41 6.37
N PHE A 42 -11.96 -4.13 5.44
CA PHE A 42 -11.89 -3.74 4.04
C PHE A 42 -12.28 -4.90 3.12
N PRO A 43 -13.08 -4.63 2.07
CA PRO A 43 -13.34 -5.62 1.05
C PRO A 43 -12.06 -5.98 0.30
N PHE A 44 -11.96 -7.23 -0.15
CA PHE A 44 -10.77 -7.72 -0.86
C PHE A 44 -10.36 -6.86 -2.07
N ASN A 45 -11.32 -6.26 -2.76
CA ASN A 45 -11.06 -5.40 -3.92
C ASN A 45 -10.30 -4.09 -3.60
N ARG A 46 -10.24 -3.68 -2.33
CA ARG A 46 -9.51 -2.51 -1.84
C ARG A 46 -8.17 -2.86 -1.21
N VAL A 47 -7.83 -4.14 -1.13
CA VAL A 47 -6.61 -4.60 -0.49
C VAL A 47 -5.75 -5.30 -1.52
N ARG A 48 -4.45 -5.03 -1.52
CA ARG A 48 -3.48 -5.69 -2.41
C ARG A 48 -2.21 -6.01 -1.65
N LEU A 49 -1.43 -6.95 -2.17
CA LEU A 49 -0.10 -7.21 -1.62
C LEU A 49 0.86 -6.05 -1.95
N PRO A 50 1.82 -5.72 -1.07
CA PRO A 50 2.87 -4.77 -1.38
C PRO A 50 3.69 -5.25 -2.59
N PRO A 51 4.29 -4.35 -3.39
CA PRO A 51 5.11 -4.75 -4.51
C PRO A 51 6.30 -5.58 -3.99
N ALA A 52 6.74 -6.56 -4.79
CA ALA A 52 7.93 -7.32 -4.45
C ALA A 52 9.13 -6.36 -4.32
N PRO A 53 10.04 -6.60 -3.36
CA PRO A 53 11.24 -5.79 -3.25
C PRO A 53 12.00 -5.82 -4.58
N PRO A 54 12.62 -4.71 -4.99
CA PRO A 54 13.39 -4.67 -6.21
C PRO A 54 14.47 -5.77 -6.19
N LYS A 55 14.49 -6.60 -7.24
CA LYS A 55 15.39 -7.78 -7.34
C LYS A 55 16.86 -7.39 -7.55
N ASP A 56 17.09 -6.15 -7.95
CA ASP A 56 18.41 -5.55 -8.15
C ASP A 56 18.44 -4.22 -7.39
N ASP A 57 19.56 -3.87 -6.75
CA ASP A 57 19.90 -2.51 -6.26
C ASP A 57 20.00 -1.44 -7.38
N LYS A 58 19.45 -1.73 -8.56
CA LYS A 58 19.46 -0.77 -9.66
C LYS A 58 18.47 0.34 -9.35
N PRO A 59 18.88 1.61 -9.48
CA PRO A 59 17.96 2.72 -9.36
C PRO A 59 16.82 2.53 -10.35
N ILE A 60 15.59 2.66 -9.87
CA ILE A 60 14.39 2.58 -10.70
C ILE A 60 14.48 3.72 -11.73
N SER A 61 14.73 3.39 -12.99
CA SER A 61 14.78 4.38 -14.06
C SER A 61 13.37 4.87 -14.37
N MET A 62 13.05 6.10 -13.95
CA MET A 62 11.77 6.72 -14.22
C MET A 62 11.77 7.45 -15.55
N ILE A 63 10.74 7.23 -16.35
CA ILE A 63 10.58 7.82 -17.68
C ILE A 63 9.47 8.87 -17.62
N GLU A 64 9.63 9.98 -18.33
CA GLU A 64 8.57 10.97 -18.49
C GLU A 64 7.32 10.35 -19.12
N GLY A 65 6.14 10.64 -18.55
CA GLY A 65 4.86 10.03 -18.89
C GLY A 65 4.54 8.71 -18.18
N GLN A 66 5.47 8.16 -17.38
CA GLN A 66 5.24 6.92 -16.66
C GLN A 66 4.36 7.11 -15.42
N GLU A 67 3.41 6.19 -15.20
CA GLU A 67 2.66 6.10 -13.93
C GLU A 67 3.55 5.51 -12.83
N VAL A 68 3.63 6.23 -11.72
CA VAL A 68 4.41 5.89 -10.52
C VAL A 68 3.55 6.03 -9.28
N GLU A 69 4.06 5.53 -8.16
CA GLU A 69 3.48 5.77 -6.85
C GLU A 69 4.45 6.58 -5.99
N VAL A 70 3.92 7.63 -5.36
CA VAL A 70 4.65 8.59 -4.53
C VAL A 70 4.34 8.32 -3.07
N PHE A 71 5.36 8.15 -2.25
CA PHE A 71 5.21 8.06 -0.80
C PHE A 71 5.02 9.47 -0.23
N SER A 72 3.80 9.76 0.21
CA SER A 72 3.41 11.08 0.69
C SER A 72 2.26 10.98 1.69
N ARG A 73 2.01 12.05 2.44
CA ARG A 73 0.86 12.18 3.35
C ARG A 73 0.01 13.37 2.91
N ALA A 74 -1.32 13.26 2.99
CA ALA A 74 -2.20 14.36 2.61
C ALA A 74 -2.15 15.51 3.64
N ASN A 75 -1.97 15.17 4.92
CA ASN A 75 -1.91 16.12 6.02
C ASN A 75 -1.04 15.55 7.15
N GLU A 76 -0.80 16.34 8.21
CA GLU A 76 0.04 15.91 9.33
C GLU A 76 -0.60 14.86 10.26
N GLN A 77 -1.91 14.65 10.15
CA GLN A 77 -2.65 13.67 10.96
C GLN A 77 -2.66 12.29 10.30
N GLU A 78 -2.45 12.22 8.99
CA GLU A 78 -2.40 10.98 8.22
C GLU A 78 -0.98 10.40 8.16
N ALA A 79 -0.90 9.07 8.21
CA ALA A 79 0.33 8.37 7.87
C ALA A 79 0.69 8.56 6.40
N CYS A 80 1.96 8.35 6.07
CA CYS A 80 2.39 8.32 4.68
C CYS A 80 1.77 7.10 3.97
N GLY A 81 1.21 7.34 2.79
CA GLY A 81 0.66 6.35 1.89
C GLY A 81 1.28 6.47 0.50
N TRP A 82 0.95 5.51 -0.36
CA TRP A 82 1.34 5.49 -1.76
C TRP A 82 0.25 6.11 -2.63
N TRP A 83 0.58 7.23 -3.26
CA TRP A 83 -0.31 8.00 -4.10
C TRP A 83 0.01 7.81 -5.57
N ARG A 84 -0.99 7.66 -6.42
CA ARG A 84 -0.78 7.52 -7.86
C ARG A 84 -0.40 8.87 -8.46
N ALA A 85 0.66 8.88 -9.26
CA ALA A 85 1.11 10.05 -9.99
C ALA A 85 1.68 9.68 -11.36
N VAL A 86 1.90 10.69 -12.20
CA VAL A 86 2.63 10.58 -13.48
C VAL A 86 3.88 11.42 -13.41
N VAL A 87 5.01 10.86 -13.83
CA VAL A 87 6.27 11.59 -13.96
C VAL A 87 6.15 12.57 -15.13
N LYS A 88 6.28 13.87 -14.87
CA LYS A 88 6.27 14.91 -15.90
C LYS A 88 7.67 15.24 -16.39
N MET A 89 8.64 15.24 -15.48
CA MET A 89 10.02 15.58 -15.79
C MET A 89 10.96 14.85 -14.83
N THR A 90 12.12 14.42 -15.33
CA THR A 90 13.19 13.87 -14.50
C THR A 90 14.48 14.66 -14.69
N LYS A 91 15.11 15.06 -13.58
CA LYS A 91 16.38 15.79 -13.61
C LYS A 91 17.29 15.33 -12.46
N GLY A 92 18.28 14.48 -12.79
CA GLY A 92 19.13 13.84 -11.78
C GLY A 92 18.29 12.95 -10.87
N ASP A 93 18.45 13.11 -9.55
CA ASP A 93 17.75 12.35 -8.51
C ASP A 93 16.40 12.97 -8.10
N PHE A 94 15.92 13.98 -8.84
CA PHE A 94 14.65 14.65 -8.59
C PHE A 94 13.69 14.48 -9.76
N HIS A 95 12.43 14.23 -9.43
CA HIS A 95 11.36 14.01 -10.39
C HIS A 95 10.19 14.96 -10.10
N VAL A 96 9.70 15.61 -11.14
CA VAL A 96 8.45 16.37 -11.09
C VAL A 96 7.32 15.37 -11.36
N VAL A 97 6.44 15.19 -10.39
CA VAL A 97 5.29 14.29 -10.49
C VAL A 97 3.99 15.07 -10.43
N GLU A 98 2.98 14.59 -11.15
CA GLU A 98 1.61 15.10 -11.11
C GLU A 98 0.69 14.03 -10.53
N TYR A 99 0.04 14.33 -9.41
CA TYR A 99 -0.85 13.40 -8.73
C TYR A 99 -2.12 13.15 -9.56
N LEU A 100 -2.57 11.90 -9.55
CA LEU A 100 -3.77 11.44 -10.24
C LEU A 100 -4.93 11.23 -9.25
N GLY A 101 -6.17 11.44 -9.70
CA GLY A 101 -7.37 11.11 -8.94
C GLY A 101 -8.10 12.31 -8.32
N TRP A 102 -7.60 13.53 -8.52
CA TRP A 102 -8.27 14.78 -8.17
C TRP A 102 -8.63 15.59 -9.41
N GLU A 103 -9.69 16.38 -9.34
CA GLU A 103 -10.08 17.29 -10.44
C GLU A 103 -9.04 18.40 -10.66
N THR A 104 -8.35 18.80 -9.58
CA THR A 104 -7.27 19.78 -9.61
C THR A 104 -5.93 19.07 -9.79
N THR A 105 -5.16 19.51 -10.79
CA THR A 105 -3.78 19.04 -10.98
C THR A 105 -2.88 19.56 -9.85
N TYR A 106 -2.30 18.64 -9.09
CA TYR A 106 -1.30 18.94 -8.08
C TYR A 106 0.05 18.37 -8.51
N THR A 107 1.07 19.22 -8.53
CA THR A 107 2.44 18.83 -8.91
C THR A 107 3.39 19.01 -7.72
N GLU A 108 4.33 18.07 -7.57
CA GLU A 108 5.34 18.08 -6.52
C GLU A 108 6.70 17.67 -7.11
N ILE A 109 7.77 18.26 -6.59
CA ILE A 109 9.14 17.81 -6.88
C ILE A 109 9.54 16.88 -5.76
N VAL A 110 9.80 15.61 -6.11
CA VAL A 110 10.14 14.59 -5.12
C VAL A 110 11.47 13.91 -5.49
N PRO A 111 12.28 13.54 -4.49
CA PRO A 111 13.46 12.70 -4.69
C PRO A 111 13.08 11.28 -5.13
N SER A 112 14.01 10.57 -5.79
CA SER A 112 13.79 9.20 -6.28
C SER A 112 13.45 8.17 -5.19
N ASP A 113 13.92 8.37 -3.95
CA ASP A 113 13.71 7.47 -2.81
C ASP A 113 12.26 7.44 -2.31
N ARG A 114 11.48 8.50 -2.57
CA ARG A 114 10.04 8.57 -2.29
C ARG A 114 9.18 7.96 -3.39
N LEU A 115 9.78 7.52 -4.49
CA LEU A 115 9.06 7.02 -5.64
C LEU A 115 9.26 5.53 -5.80
N ARG A 116 8.21 4.87 -6.30
CA ARG A 116 8.28 3.49 -6.77
C ARG A 116 7.50 3.30 -8.06
N LEU A 117 7.81 2.22 -8.76
CA LEU A 117 6.96 1.77 -9.86
C LEU A 117 5.56 1.46 -9.35
N LYS A 118 4.55 1.77 -10.17
CA LYS A 118 3.17 1.43 -9.87
C LYS A 118 3.05 -0.05 -9.53
N ASN A 119 2.48 -0.34 -8.37
CA ASN A 119 2.24 -1.72 -7.95
C ASN A 119 1.25 -2.40 -8.91
N THR A 120 1.68 -3.52 -9.51
CA THR A 120 0.91 -4.31 -10.47
C THR A 120 0.18 -5.49 -9.85
N ASN A 121 0.30 -5.69 -8.53
CA ASN A 121 -0.41 -6.74 -7.83
C ASN A 121 -1.92 -6.51 -7.97
N GLN A 122 -2.62 -7.58 -8.34
CA GLN A 122 -4.07 -7.60 -8.32
C GLN A 122 -4.57 -7.47 -6.87
N PRO A 123 -5.81 -7.00 -6.67
CA PRO A 123 -6.44 -7.09 -5.37
C PRO A 123 -6.40 -8.53 -4.84
N ILE A 124 -6.32 -8.66 -3.52
CA ILE A 124 -6.39 -9.97 -2.87
C ILE A 124 -7.73 -10.64 -3.17
N THR A 125 -7.78 -11.95 -2.97
CA THR A 125 -9.01 -12.74 -3.11
C THR A 125 -9.08 -13.71 -1.94
N LYS A 126 -10.23 -14.38 -1.76
CA LYS A 126 -10.39 -15.46 -0.77
C LYS A 126 -9.32 -16.55 -0.90
N GLY A 127 -8.84 -16.81 -2.11
CA GLY A 127 -7.79 -17.79 -2.38
C GLY A 127 -6.36 -17.29 -2.09
N THR A 128 -6.19 -16.01 -1.73
CA THR A 128 -4.87 -15.44 -1.41
C THR A 128 -4.40 -15.86 -0.02
N PHE A 129 -5.33 -16.17 0.90
CA PHE A 129 -5.01 -16.57 2.27
C PHE A 129 -5.60 -17.95 2.58
N HIS A 130 -4.87 -18.75 3.35
CA HIS A 130 -5.34 -20.02 3.88
C HIS A 130 -5.32 -19.95 5.41
N GLN A 131 -6.51 -19.79 5.98
CA GLN A 131 -6.71 -19.90 7.43
C GLN A 131 -7.08 -21.33 7.78
N PHE A 132 -6.48 -21.86 8.85
CA PHE A 132 -6.82 -23.15 9.43
C PHE A 132 -6.93 -22.98 10.95
N GLU A 133 -8.01 -23.49 11.51
CA GLU A 133 -8.22 -23.52 12.96
C GLU A 133 -7.75 -24.86 13.50
N ILE A 134 -6.92 -24.82 14.55
CA ILE A 134 -6.49 -26.01 15.26
C ILE A 134 -7.18 -25.99 16.62
N PRO A 135 -8.03 -26.97 16.95
CA PRO A 135 -8.65 -27.03 18.26
C PRO A 135 -7.57 -27.23 19.32
N VAL A 136 -7.54 -26.35 20.31
CA VAL A 136 -6.62 -26.47 21.45
C VAL A 136 -7.27 -27.41 22.48
N PRO A 137 -6.64 -28.54 22.85
CA PRO A 137 -7.17 -29.45 23.87
C PRO A 137 -7.35 -28.78 25.24
N GLU A 138 -8.40 -29.15 25.99
CA GLU A 138 -8.70 -28.55 27.31
C GLU A 138 -7.57 -28.75 28.33
N ASP A 139 -6.78 -29.82 28.21
CA ASP A 139 -5.67 -30.15 29.10
C ASP A 139 -4.45 -29.22 28.98
N VAL A 140 -4.42 -28.38 27.94
CA VAL A 140 -3.36 -27.38 27.70
C VAL A 140 -3.92 -25.96 27.59
N GLN A 141 -5.21 -25.76 27.85
CA GLN A 141 -5.78 -24.43 28.05
C GLN A 141 -5.51 -24.02 29.50
N GLU A 142 -4.53 -23.12 29.71
CA GLU A 142 -4.24 -22.51 31.03
C GLU A 142 -5.40 -21.63 31.54
#